data_AF-A0A9P5X2X6-F1
#
_entry.id   AF-A0A9P5X2X6-F1
#
_cell.length_a   1.000
_cell.length_b   1.000
_cell.length_c   1.000
_cell.angle_alpha   90.00
_cell.angle_beta   90.00
_cell.angle_gamma   90.00
#
_symmetry.space_group_name_H-M   'P 1'
#
loop_
_entity.id
_entity.type
_entity.pdbx_description
1 polymer ?
#
loop_
_entity_poly.entity_id
_entity_poly.type
_entity_poly.pdbx_seq_one_letter_code
_entity_poly.pdbx_strand_id
1 'polypeptide(L)'
;LPLNQNLTSLAQHTPDSGVIEASCVFKFNNFYYLFTSWDNCCSGASSNYNMCVGWSTSPTGGFVDQAGVPLLNGGGTLIMATHNDIIGPGGQDLIINDDGPILVYHYWTPVGNIAYISPSNTLESTNSISLVAGWLLFSMMDLTSQASAMIIVV
;
A
#
# COMPACT_ATOMS: atom_id res chain seq x y z
N LEU A 1 8.72 -8.43 -29.50
CA LEU A 1 9.66 -9.12 -28.58
C LEU A 1 9.16 -10.54 -28.41
N PRO A 2 10.00 -11.59 -28.48
CA PRO A 2 9.49 -12.96 -28.35
C PRO A 2 9.09 -13.20 -26.88
N LEU A 3 7.79 -13.43 -26.64
CA LEU A 3 7.27 -13.86 -25.34
C LEU A 3 7.57 -15.34 -25.13
N ASN A 4 8.74 -15.64 -24.58
CA ASN A 4 8.95 -16.86 -23.82
C ASN A 4 9.30 -16.43 -22.40
N GLN A 5 8.29 -16.07 -21.62
CA GLN A 5 8.46 -15.60 -20.25
C GLN A 5 7.66 -16.54 -19.35
N ASN A 6 8.36 -17.30 -18.51
CA ASN A 6 7.74 -17.94 -17.37
C ASN A 6 7.20 -16.82 -16.46
N LEU A 7 5.89 -16.60 -16.48
CA LEU A 7 5.24 -15.66 -15.58
C LEU A 7 5.27 -16.23 -14.16
N THR A 8 5.77 -15.45 -13.21
CA THR A 8 5.82 -15.82 -11.79
C THR A 8 4.83 -14.94 -11.04
N SER A 9 3.82 -15.56 -10.42
CA SER A 9 2.94 -14.84 -9.50
C SER A 9 3.68 -14.53 -8.20
N LEU A 10 3.46 -13.34 -7.65
CA LEU A 10 4.09 -12.88 -6.40
C LEU A 10 3.09 -12.68 -5.26
N ALA A 11 1.80 -12.55 -5.56
CA ALA A 11 0.74 -12.28 -4.58
C ALA A 11 -0.63 -12.68 -5.14
N GLN A 12 -1.60 -12.91 -4.24
CA GLN A 12 -3.03 -13.01 -4.56
C GLN A 12 -3.87 -12.49 -3.39
N HIS A 13 -5.08 -11.97 -3.65
CA HIS A 13 -6.00 -11.51 -2.61
C HIS A 13 -7.18 -12.46 -2.44
N THR A 14 -7.10 -13.34 -1.43
CA THR A 14 -8.02 -14.47 -1.11
C THR A 14 -8.44 -15.32 -2.32
N PRO A 15 -9.06 -16.50 -2.10
CA PRO A 15 -9.66 -17.25 -3.21
C PRO A 15 -10.98 -16.64 -3.73
N ASP A 16 -11.66 -15.79 -2.94
CA ASP A 16 -13.11 -15.56 -3.10
C ASP A 16 -13.51 -14.15 -3.60
N SER A 17 -12.68 -13.11 -3.44
CA SER A 17 -12.87 -11.83 -4.14
C SER A 17 -11.89 -11.64 -5.31
N GLY A 18 -10.63 -12.08 -5.14
CA GLY A 18 -9.61 -12.11 -6.18
C GLY A 18 -9.15 -10.75 -6.73
N VAL A 19 -9.72 -9.64 -6.25
CA VAL A 19 -9.39 -8.31 -6.78
C VAL A 19 -8.10 -7.81 -6.13
N ILE A 20 -7.04 -7.85 -6.93
CA ILE A 20 -5.70 -7.37 -6.61
C ILE A 20 -5.11 -6.72 -7.86
N GLU A 21 -4.59 -5.51 -7.72
CA GLU A 21 -3.99 -4.77 -8.83
C GLU A 21 -2.97 -3.74 -8.35
N ALA A 22 -2.52 -2.85 -9.25
CA ALA A 22 -1.60 -1.75 -8.97
C ALA A 22 -0.36 -2.18 -8.18
N SER A 23 0.32 -3.24 -8.65
CA SER A 23 1.50 -3.74 -7.97
C SER A 23 2.70 -2.79 -8.11
N CYS A 24 3.37 -2.52 -6.99
CA CYS A 24 4.63 -1.78 -6.94
C CYS A 24 5.66 -2.56 -6.12
N VAL A 25 6.78 -2.92 -6.73
CA VAL A 25 7.93 -3.50 -6.02
C VAL A 25 8.92 -2.40 -5.69
N PHE A 26 9.11 -2.15 -4.41
CA PHE A 26 10.02 -1.14 -3.89
C PHE A 26 11.20 -1.78 -3.15
N LYS A 27 12.43 -1.44 -3.52
CA LYS A 27 13.62 -1.89 -2.81
C LYS A 27 14.02 -0.87 -1.76
N PHE A 28 14.19 -1.30 -0.52
CA PHE A 28 14.74 -0.49 0.55
C PHE A 28 15.71 -1.30 1.40
N ASN A 29 16.95 -0.82 1.53
CA ASN A 29 18.05 -1.55 2.13
C ASN A 29 18.20 -2.95 1.49
N ASN A 30 18.10 -3.99 2.31
CA ASN A 30 18.29 -5.40 1.92
C ASN A 30 16.97 -6.13 1.59
N PHE A 31 15.84 -5.42 1.58
CA PHE A 31 14.52 -6.01 1.39
C PHE A 31 13.80 -5.40 0.19
N TYR A 32 12.87 -6.17 -0.33
CA TYR A 32 11.92 -5.80 -1.35
C TYR A 32 10.53 -5.80 -0.74
N TYR A 33 9.75 -4.78 -1.03
CA TYR A 33 8.38 -4.61 -0.58
C TYR A 33 7.46 -4.65 -1.79
N LEU A 34 6.47 -5.52 -1.78
CA LEU A 34 5.45 -5.60 -2.82
C LEU A 34 4.17 -4.97 -2.28
N PHE A 35 3.88 -3.75 -2.73
CA PHE A 35 2.62 -3.06 -2.49
C PHE A 35 1.61 -3.48 -3.54
N THR A 36 0.36 -3.62 -3.13
CA THR A 36 -0.77 -3.98 -3.99
C THR A 36 -2.03 -3.28 -3.52
N SER A 37 -2.92 -2.94 -4.44
CA SER A 37 -4.25 -2.47 -4.07
C SER A 37 -5.28 -3.59 -4.18
N TRP A 38 -6.16 -3.69 -3.20
CA TRP A 38 -7.17 -4.74 -3.08
C TRP A 38 -8.57 -4.16 -3.17
N ASP A 39 -9.53 -5.02 -3.55
CA ASP A 39 -10.95 -4.70 -3.69
C ASP A 39 -11.26 -3.66 -4.76
N ASN A 40 -12.42 -3.00 -4.69
CA ASN A 40 -12.97 -2.29 -5.83
C ASN A 40 -12.59 -0.80 -5.80
N CYS A 41 -11.86 -0.40 -6.84
CA CYS A 41 -11.69 1.00 -7.20
C CYS A 41 -12.94 1.55 -7.90
N CYS A 42 -12.87 2.84 -8.23
CA CYS A 42 -13.59 3.40 -9.37
C CYS A 42 -15.12 3.50 -9.20
N SER A 43 -15.60 3.44 -7.96
CA SER A 43 -17.02 3.56 -7.60
C SER A 43 -17.32 4.86 -6.84
N GLY A 44 -16.49 5.89 -7.03
CA GLY A 44 -16.64 7.16 -6.30
C GLY A 44 -16.53 6.97 -4.79
N ALA A 45 -17.42 7.64 -4.06
CA ALA A 45 -17.54 7.54 -2.60
C ALA A 45 -17.99 6.13 -2.10
N SER A 46 -18.33 5.21 -3.00
CA SER A 46 -18.65 3.82 -2.67
C SER A 46 -17.46 2.85 -2.86
N SER A 47 -16.27 3.36 -3.19
CA SER A 47 -15.08 2.52 -3.38
C SER A 47 -14.60 1.94 -2.04
N ASN A 48 -14.25 0.66 -2.02
CA ASN A 48 -13.66 -0.02 -0.84
C ASN A 48 -12.18 -0.40 -1.07
N TYR A 49 -11.57 0.21 -2.08
CA TYR A 49 -10.17 0.05 -2.42
C TYR A 49 -9.24 0.29 -1.23
N ASN A 50 -8.22 -0.53 -1.08
CA ASN A 50 -7.27 -0.43 0.02
C ASN A 50 -5.89 -0.90 -0.40
N MET A 51 -4.86 -0.50 0.35
CA MET A 51 -3.46 -0.83 0.05
C MET A 51 -2.91 -1.84 1.05
N CYS A 52 -2.34 -2.91 0.53
CA CYS A 52 -1.67 -3.96 1.29
C CYS A 52 -0.21 -4.11 0.84
N VAL A 53 0.62 -4.66 1.72
CA VAL A 53 2.04 -4.89 1.43
C VAL A 53 2.53 -6.23 1.98
N GLY A 54 3.54 -6.80 1.34
CA GLY A 54 4.42 -7.80 1.94
C GLY A 54 5.87 -7.52 1.62
N TRP A 55 6.77 -8.29 2.21
CA TRP A 55 8.22 -8.10 2.05
C TRP A 55 8.93 -9.42 1.74
N SER A 56 10.08 -9.32 1.10
CA SER A 56 10.97 -10.44 0.78
C SER A 56 12.43 -9.98 0.77
N THR A 57 13.36 -10.92 0.92
CA THR A 57 14.80 -10.71 0.64
C THR A 57 15.14 -10.86 -0.84
N SER A 58 14.18 -11.30 -1.67
CA SER A 58 14.32 -11.48 -3.12
C SER A 58 13.27 -10.67 -3.89
N PRO A 59 13.61 -10.03 -5.02
CA PRO A 59 12.64 -9.31 -5.82
C PRO A 59 11.64 -10.23 -6.54
N THR A 60 11.94 -11.53 -6.64
CA THR A 60 11.20 -12.47 -7.52
C THR A 60 10.30 -13.45 -6.78
N GLY A 61 10.13 -13.33 -5.47
CA GLY A 61 9.25 -14.22 -4.72
C GLY A 61 9.55 -14.29 -3.24
N GLY A 62 8.81 -15.14 -2.53
CA GLY A 62 8.95 -15.30 -1.07
C GLY A 62 8.38 -14.13 -0.28
N PHE A 63 7.50 -13.32 -0.89
CA PHE A 63 6.85 -12.23 -0.19
C PHE A 63 5.91 -12.76 0.88
N VAL A 64 6.05 -12.23 2.10
CA VAL A 64 5.20 -12.52 3.25
C VAL A 64 4.71 -11.22 3.88
N ASP A 65 3.56 -11.27 4.52
CA ASP A 65 3.06 -10.16 5.33
C ASP A 65 3.72 -10.12 6.71
N GLN A 66 3.26 -9.19 7.56
CA GLN A 66 3.74 -9.02 8.93
C GLN A 66 3.50 -10.23 9.83
N ALA A 67 2.43 -10.99 9.60
CA ALA A 67 2.16 -12.22 10.33
C ALA A 67 2.95 -13.42 9.76
N GLY A 68 3.74 -13.22 8.71
CA GLY A 68 4.50 -14.27 8.03
C GLY A 68 3.65 -15.10 7.06
N VAL A 69 2.43 -14.67 6.74
CA VAL A 69 1.59 -15.36 5.77
C VAL A 69 2.10 -15.04 4.36
N PRO A 70 2.35 -16.06 3.51
CA PRO A 70 2.74 -15.82 2.13
C PRO A 70 1.70 -14.99 1.39
N LEU A 71 2.13 -13.99 0.61
CA LEU A 71 1.20 -13.22 -0.23
C LEU A 71 0.50 -14.10 -1.28
N LEU A 72 1.16 -15.19 -1.69
CA LEU A 72 0.56 -16.22 -2.54
C LEU A 72 -0.53 -17.05 -1.83
N ASN A 73 -0.72 -16.89 -0.53
CA ASN A 73 -1.78 -17.54 0.24
C ASN A 73 -2.79 -16.54 0.80
N GLY A 74 -2.88 -15.34 0.19
CA GLY A 74 -3.79 -14.28 0.66
C GLY A 74 -3.22 -13.46 1.82
N GLY A 75 -1.92 -13.60 2.12
CA GLY A 75 -1.24 -12.68 3.03
C GLY A 75 -1.24 -11.25 2.48
N GLY A 76 -1.16 -10.28 3.37
CA GLY A 76 -1.04 -8.87 3.04
C GLY A 76 -1.23 -8.01 4.28
N THR A 77 -0.23 -7.20 4.63
CA THR A 77 -0.36 -6.24 5.71
C THR A 77 -1.09 -5.02 5.19
N LEU A 78 -2.28 -4.73 5.74
CA LEU A 78 -3.02 -3.51 5.43
C LEU A 78 -2.17 -2.29 5.83
N ILE A 79 -1.97 -1.38 4.88
CA ILE A 79 -1.25 -0.12 5.08
C ILE A 79 -2.22 1.06 5.13
N MET A 80 -3.25 1.04 4.29
CA MET A 80 -4.23 2.12 4.27
C MET A 80 -5.57 1.63 3.71
N ALA A 81 -6.64 1.95 4.42
CA ALA A 81 -8.01 1.82 3.95
C ALA A 81 -8.69 3.19 4.00
N THR A 82 -9.97 3.25 3.62
CA THR A 82 -10.79 4.45 3.79
C THR A 82 -10.70 5.01 5.21
N HIS A 83 -10.46 6.31 5.33
CA HIS A 83 -10.43 7.05 6.60
C HIS A 83 -10.69 8.54 6.34
N ASN A 84 -11.40 9.21 7.25
CA ASN A 84 -11.80 10.62 7.09
C ASN A 84 -12.45 10.85 5.70
N ASP A 85 -11.97 11.85 4.96
CA ASP A 85 -12.41 12.19 3.61
C ASP A 85 -11.63 11.47 2.50
N ILE A 86 -10.82 10.48 2.86
CA ILE A 86 -10.04 9.65 1.93
C ILE A 86 -10.78 8.33 1.74
N ILE A 87 -11.53 8.21 0.65
CA ILE A 87 -12.31 7.01 0.31
C ILE A 87 -11.56 6.18 -0.72
N GLY A 88 -11.40 4.88 -0.46
CA GLY A 88 -10.80 3.93 -1.39
C GLY A 88 -9.38 4.30 -1.84
N PRO A 89 -8.42 4.55 -0.93
CA PRO A 89 -7.05 4.89 -1.34
C PRO A 89 -6.35 3.69 -1.98
N GLY A 90 -5.65 3.92 -3.09
CA GLY A 90 -4.87 2.90 -3.80
C GLY A 90 -4.27 3.41 -5.11
N GLY A 91 -3.94 2.47 -6.01
CA GLY A 91 -3.24 2.79 -7.25
C GLY A 91 -1.85 3.36 -6.98
N GLN A 92 -1.20 2.86 -5.92
CA GLN A 92 -0.02 3.48 -5.35
C GLN A 92 1.27 3.19 -6.11
N ASP A 93 2.19 4.13 -6.01
CA ASP A 93 3.60 3.95 -6.35
C ASP A 93 4.47 4.57 -5.24
N LEU A 94 5.74 4.19 -5.21
CA LEU A 94 6.72 4.74 -4.29
C LEU A 94 7.83 5.45 -5.04
N ILE A 95 8.18 6.63 -4.55
CA ILE A 95 9.34 7.40 -5.01
C ILE A 95 10.27 7.68 -3.84
N ILE A 96 11.53 8.00 -4.12
CA ILE A 96 12.51 8.41 -3.10
C ILE A 96 12.89 9.86 -3.36
N ASN A 97 12.90 10.67 -2.31
CA ASN A 97 13.54 11.99 -2.30
C ASN A 97 14.65 12.04 -1.23
N ASP A 98 15.21 13.23 -1.00
CA ASP A 98 16.26 13.46 -0.01
C ASP A 98 15.83 13.14 1.44
N ASP A 99 14.53 13.19 1.73
CA ASP A 99 13.95 12.92 3.06
C ASP A 99 13.55 11.44 3.24
N GLY A 100 13.53 10.65 2.15
CA GLY A 100 13.24 9.22 2.16
C GLY A 100 12.14 8.78 1.20
N PRO A 101 11.54 7.60 1.43
CA PRO A 101 10.45 7.08 0.62
C PRO A 101 9.16 7.89 0.80
N ILE A 102 8.49 8.18 -0.32
CA ILE A 102 7.19 8.84 -0.36
C ILE A 102 6.21 7.91 -1.05
N LEU A 103 5.05 7.72 -0.43
CA LEU A 103 3.91 7.04 -1.03
C LEU A 103 3.10 8.03 -1.86
N VAL A 104 2.89 7.70 -3.12
CA VAL A 104 2.00 8.44 -4.01
C VAL A 104 0.80 7.56 -4.30
N TYR A 105 -0.41 8.09 -4.14
CA TYR A 105 -1.64 7.34 -4.37
C TYR A 105 -2.79 8.28 -4.72
N HIS A 106 -3.86 7.69 -5.25
CA HIS A 106 -5.12 8.39 -5.48
C HIS A 106 -6.18 7.90 -4.51
N TYR A 107 -7.22 8.72 -4.33
CA TYR A 107 -8.39 8.39 -3.52
C TYR A 107 -9.61 9.13 -4.06
N TRP A 108 -10.78 8.75 -3.56
CA TRP A 108 -12.05 9.41 -3.80
C TRP A 108 -12.40 10.30 -2.60
N THR A 109 -12.89 11.50 -2.87
CA THR A 109 -13.48 12.37 -1.83
C THR A 109 -14.90 11.88 -1.47
N PRO A 110 -15.50 12.32 -0.34
CA PRO A 110 -16.86 11.93 0.04
C PRO A 110 -17.94 12.33 -0.98
N VAL A 111 -17.65 13.34 -1.81
CA VAL A 111 -18.53 13.79 -2.90
C VAL A 111 -18.27 13.08 -4.24
N GLY A 112 -17.37 12.10 -4.27
CA GLY A 112 -17.14 11.22 -5.42
C GLY A 112 -16.20 11.78 -6.48
N ASN A 113 -15.39 12.82 -6.18
CA ASN A 113 -14.31 13.26 -7.05
C ASN A 113 -13.02 12.50 -6.78
N ILE A 114 -12.23 12.21 -7.81
CA ILE A 114 -10.87 11.66 -7.66
C ILE A 114 -9.90 12.77 -7.22
N ALA A 115 -9.04 12.44 -6.26
CA ALA A 115 -7.97 13.30 -5.77
C ALA A 115 -6.66 12.48 -5.69
N TYR A 116 -5.52 13.18 -5.72
CA TYR A 116 -4.19 12.59 -5.68
C TYR A 116 -3.37 13.29 -4.62
N ILE A 117 -2.59 12.54 -3.84
CA ILE A 117 -1.58 13.12 -2.94
C ILE A 117 -0.23 13.06 -3.65
N SER A 118 0.30 14.24 -4.00
CA SER A 118 1.68 14.39 -4.47
C SER A 118 2.59 14.86 -3.32
N PRO A 119 3.92 14.66 -3.40
CA PRO A 119 4.89 15.05 -2.37
C PRO A 119 4.89 16.54 -1.97
N SER A 120 4.19 17.40 -2.71
CA SER A 120 4.15 18.84 -2.48
C SER A 120 2.76 19.39 -2.16
N ASN A 121 1.74 18.55 -1.95
CA ASN A 121 0.35 19.03 -1.89
C ASN A 121 0.06 19.89 -0.65
N THR A 122 0.03 21.22 -0.85
CA THR A 122 -0.65 22.16 0.05
C THR A 122 -2.15 21.85 0.12
N LEU A 123 -2.53 20.94 1.03
CA LEU A 123 -3.22 21.28 2.27
C LEU A 123 -2.84 20.22 3.31
N GLU A 124 -1.76 20.56 4.02
CA GLU A 124 -1.18 19.97 5.24
C GLU A 124 -0.86 18.46 5.29
N SER A 125 0.46 18.22 5.26
CA SER A 125 1.23 17.01 5.59
C SER A 125 1.60 16.08 4.41
N THR A 126 2.90 16.04 4.13
CA THR A 126 3.54 15.00 3.32
C THR A 126 3.43 13.67 4.06
N ASN A 127 2.74 12.68 3.47
CA ASN A 127 2.70 11.32 4.01
C ASN A 127 4.05 10.62 3.76
N SER A 128 5.00 10.79 4.69
CA SER A 128 6.27 10.08 4.68
C SER A 128 6.08 8.63 5.16
N ILE A 129 6.50 7.65 4.36
CA ILE A 129 6.63 6.27 4.83
C ILE A 129 8.00 6.12 5.47
N SER A 130 8.05 5.68 6.72
CA SER A 130 9.30 5.30 7.38
C SER A 130 9.45 3.78 7.37
N LEU A 131 10.63 3.29 6.99
CA LEU A 131 10.96 1.88 7.00
C LEU A 131 11.96 1.60 8.14
N VAL A 132 11.46 1.13 9.27
CA VAL A 132 12.26 0.83 10.46
C VAL A 132 12.67 -0.64 10.42
N ALA A 133 13.99 -0.92 10.33
CA ALA A 133 14.58 -2.26 10.48
C ALA A 133 13.74 -3.42 9.91
N GLY A 134 13.47 -3.39 8.60
CA GLY A 134 12.71 -4.43 7.90
C GLY A 134 11.18 -4.24 7.90
N TRP A 135 10.65 -3.31 8.70
CA TRP A 135 9.22 -3.10 8.90
C TRP A 135 8.76 -1.69 8.50
N LEU A 136 7.50 -1.60 8.06
CA LEU A 136 6.85 -0.35 7.66
C LEU A 136 6.24 0.35 8.88
N LEU A 137 6.65 1.59 9.11
CA LEU A 137 6.12 2.52 10.10
C LEU A 137 5.37 3.65 9.37
N PHE A 138 4.14 3.90 9.78
CA PHE A 138 3.31 4.98 9.24
C PHE A 138 3.16 6.09 10.30
N SER A 139 3.47 7.34 9.94
CA SER A 139 3.17 8.51 10.76
C SER A 139 1.89 9.16 10.24
N MET A 140 0.78 8.94 10.94
CA MET A 140 -0.51 9.58 10.67
C MET A 140 -0.60 10.90 11.45
N MET A 141 -0.64 12.06 10.78
CA MET A 141 -1.37 13.20 11.34
C MET A 141 -2.86 12.97 11.05
N ASP A 142 -3.65 12.93 12.13
CA ASP A 142 -5.10 12.72 12.25
C ASP A 142 -5.71 11.30 12.08
N LEU A 143 -5.44 10.47 13.09
CA LEU A 143 -6.40 9.48 13.59
C LEU A 143 -7.31 10.10 14.67
N THR A 144 -8.33 10.87 14.27
CA THR A 144 -9.44 11.18 15.19
C THR A 144 -10.61 10.26 14.92
N SER A 145 -10.77 9.29 15.83
CA SER A 145 -11.92 8.41 16.06
C SER A 145 -12.04 7.13 15.23
N GLN A 146 -11.29 6.09 15.62
CA GLN A 146 -11.86 4.79 16.06
C GLN A 146 -10.76 4.00 16.80
N ALA A 147 -11.08 3.52 18.01
CA ALA A 147 -10.26 2.64 18.85
C ALA A 147 -10.01 1.30 18.11
N SER A 148 -8.89 0.58 18.20
CA SER A 148 -7.96 0.37 19.32
C SER A 148 -6.59 -0.12 18.81
N ALA A 149 -5.51 0.41 19.40
CA ALA A 149 -4.12 -0.09 19.48
C ALA A 149 -3.30 -0.43 18.21
N MET A 150 -2.33 0.43 17.85
CA MET A 150 -0.95 0.04 17.50
C MET A 150 0.02 1.22 17.75
N ILE A 151 0.97 1.07 18.68
CA ILE A 151 2.08 1.99 19.01
C ILE A 151 3.40 1.19 18.92
N ILE A 152 4.50 1.86 18.52
CA ILE A 152 5.89 1.88 19.07
C ILE A 152 6.86 2.23 17.91
N VAL A 153 7.45 3.44 17.80
CA VAL A 153 8.42 4.23 18.62
C VAL A 153 9.85 4.13 18.05
N VAL A 154 10.43 5.29 17.75
CA VAL A 154 11.59 5.82 18.52
C VAL A 154 11.29 7.26 18.91
#